data_AF-A0A974DGV6-F1
#
_entry.id   AF-A0A974DGV6-F1
#
_cell.length_a   1.000
_cell.length_b   1.000
_cell.length_c   1.000
_cell.angle_alpha   90.00
_cell.angle_beta   90.00
_cell.angle_gamma   90.00
#
_symmetry.space_group_name_H-M   'P 1'
#
loop_
_entity.id
_entity.type
_entity.pdbx_description
1 polymer ?
#
loop_
_entity_poly.entity_id
_entity_poly.type
_entity_poly.pdbx_seq_one_letter_code
_entity_poly.pdbx_strand_id
1 'polypeptide(L)'
;MVEEYKYLGIFIDNSLNWAKNTAVLYRKGMSRLFFHRRLRSFNVCKEIMLMFYGVACLGSRLKVADVNRLNKFIRGTGSVLSLRLETLEMVLEKKMLS
;
A
#
# COMPACT_ATOMS: atom_id res chain seq x y z
N MET A 1 -5.98 -0.37 33.91
CA MET A 1 -5.97 0.57 32.78
C MET A 1 -5.82 -0.26 31.51
N VAL A 2 -6.60 -0.04 30.45
CA VAL A 2 -6.45 -0.80 29.20
C VAL A 2 -5.20 -0.27 28.49
N GLU A 3 -4.24 -1.13 28.18
CA GLU A 3 -2.96 -0.75 27.54
C GLU A 3 -3.04 -0.58 26.03
N GLU A 4 -4.02 -1.24 25.41
CA GLU A 4 -4.25 -1.21 23.98
C GLU A 4 -5.71 -1.51 23.66
N TYR A 5 -6.31 -0.69 22.80
CA TYR A 5 -7.69 -0.83 22.36
C TYR A 5 -7.77 -0.89 20.84
N LYS A 6 -8.48 -1.89 20.30
CA LYS A 6 -8.69 -2.01 18.86
C LYS A 6 -10.02 -1.38 18.47
N TYR A 7 -9.98 -0.30 17.70
CA TYR A 7 -11.15 0.39 17.18
C TYR A 7 -11.13 0.46 15.66
N LEU A 8 -12.19 -0.04 15.02
CA LEU A 8 -12.35 -0.02 13.55
C LEU A 8 -11.12 -0.55 12.79
N GLY A 9 -10.44 -1.55 13.37
CA GLY A 9 -9.25 -2.16 12.76
C GLY A 9 -7.92 -1.41 13.02
N ILE A 10 -7.94 -0.36 13.82
CA ILE A 10 -6.77 0.41 14.27
C ILE A 10 -6.49 0.06 15.73
N PHE A 11 -5.22 -0.14 16.07
CA PHE A 11 -4.76 -0.29 17.45
C PHE A 11 -4.47 1.09 18.04
N ILE A 12 -5.08 1.42 19.16
CA ILE A 12 -4.89 2.67 19.89
C ILE A 12 -4.27 2.27 21.22
N ASP A 13 -3.00 2.60 21.41
CA ASP A 13 -2.32 2.41 22.70
C ASP A 13 -2.27 3.72 23.50
N ASN A 14 -1.90 3.59 24.77
CA ASN A 14 -1.89 4.67 25.75
C ASN A 14 -0.90 5.78 25.41
N SER A 15 0.14 5.45 24.66
CA SER A 15 1.20 6.36 24.24
C SER A 15 0.92 6.94 22.85
N LEU A 16 -0.24 6.63 22.26
CA LEU A 16 -0.59 6.93 20.87
C LEU A 16 0.51 6.50 19.89
N ASN A 17 1.19 5.40 20.17
CA ASN A 17 2.22 4.84 19.33
C ASN A 17 1.58 4.10 18.15
N TRP A 18 2.09 4.39 16.95
CA TRP A 18 1.55 3.88 15.70
C TRP A 18 2.29 2.66 15.17
N ALA A 19 3.40 2.25 15.80
CA ALA A 19 4.29 1.20 15.31
C ALA A 19 3.55 -0.09 14.94
N LYS A 20 2.59 -0.52 15.77
CA LYS A 20 1.78 -1.71 15.52
C LYS A 20 0.92 -1.57 14.27
N ASN A 21 0.25 -0.42 14.10
CA ASN A 21 -0.55 -0.12 12.91
C ASN A 21 0.31 -0.10 11.65
N THR A 22 1.45 0.59 11.68
CA THR A 22 2.35 0.68 10.53
C THR A 22 2.97 -0.68 10.19
N ALA A 23 3.24 -1.53 11.19
CA ALA A 23 3.69 -2.91 10.96
C ALA A 23 2.61 -3.79 10.31
N VAL A 24 1.34 -3.63 10.68
CA VAL A 24 0.21 -4.31 10.02
C VAL A 24 0.08 -3.86 8.55
N LEU A 25 0.19 -2.55 8.30
CA LEU A 25 0.13 -1.99 6.94
C LEU A 25 1.30 -2.46 6.07
N TYR A 26 2.51 -2.50 6.63
CA TYR A 26 3.69 -3.03 5.95
C TYR A 26 3.51 -4.50 5.55
N ARG A 27 3.02 -5.35 6.47
CA ARG A 27 2.74 -6.76 6.18
C ARG A 27 1.71 -6.92 5.06
N LYS A 28 0.64 -6.11 5.05
CA LYS A 28 -0.34 -6.08 3.95
C LYS A 28 0.29 -5.65 2.63
N GLY A 29 1.15 -4.63 2.63
CA GLY A 29 1.89 -4.20 1.44
C GLY A 29 2.81 -5.28 0.89
N MET A 30 3.57 -5.95 1.75
CA MET A 30 4.46 -7.04 1.36
C MET A 30 3.72 -8.24 0.77
N SER A 31 2.58 -8.62 1.34
CA SER A 31 1.72 -9.68 0.79
C SER A 31 1.24 -9.34 -0.63
N ARG A 32 0.80 -8.10 -0.88
CA ARG A 32 0.40 -7.65 -2.21
C ARG A 32 1.56 -7.64 -3.21
N LEU A 33 2.75 -7.23 -2.77
CA LEU A 33 3.97 -7.29 -3.60
C LEU A 33 4.35 -8.72 -3.96
N PHE A 34 4.20 -9.66 -3.03
CA PHE A 34 4.42 -11.08 -3.31
C PHE A 34 3.49 -11.59 -4.43
N PHE A 35 2.19 -11.30 -4.35
CA PHE A 35 1.26 -11.67 -5.42
C PHE A 35 1.60 -11.00 -6.75
N HIS A 36 1.99 -9.72 -6.73
CA HIS A 36 2.42 -9.02 -7.95
C HIS A 36 3.64 -9.67 -8.60
N ARG A 37 4.62 -10.14 -7.81
CA ARG A 37 5.78 -10.91 -8.30
C ARG A 37 5.36 -12.26 -8.86
N ARG A 38 4.40 -12.94 -8.22
CA ARG A 38 3.87 -14.23 -8.66
C ARG A 38 3.11 -14.11 -9.99
N LEU A 39 2.28 -13.08 -10.16
CA LEU A 39 1.61 -12.77 -11.44
C LEU A 39 2.64 -12.55 -12.56
N ARG A 40 3.71 -11.80 -12.28
CA ARG A 40 4.82 -11.64 -13.24
C ARG A 40 5.44 -12.98 -13.64
N SER A 41 5.64 -13.90 -12.69
CA SER A 41 6.21 -15.23 -12.98
C SER A 41 5.33 -16.10 -13.87
N PHE A 42 4.02 -15.80 -13.94
CA PHE A 42 3.09 -16.44 -14.85
C PHE A 42 2.96 -15.71 -16.20
N ASN A 43 3.81 -14.72 -16.48
CA ASN A 43 3.76 -13.89 -17.68
C ASN A 43 2.38 -13.23 -17.91
N VAL A 44 1.66 -12.91 -16.83
CA VAL A 44 0.44 -12.11 -16.91
C VAL A 44 0.76 -10.77 -17.57
N CYS A 45 -0.10 -10.32 -18.49
CA CYS A 45 0.13 -9.08 -19.22
C CYS A 45 0.13 -7.86 -18.28
N LYS A 46 0.82 -6.80 -18.72
CA LYS A 46 1.06 -5.60 -17.90
C LYS A 46 -0.24 -4.90 -17.52
N GLU A 47 -1.26 -4.97 -18.37
CA GLU A 47 -2.58 -4.37 -18.18
C GLU A 47 -3.27 -4.98 -16.95
N ILE A 48 -3.24 -6.30 -16.80
CA ILE A 48 -3.84 -6.99 -15.64
C ILE A 48 -3.04 -6.69 -14.37
N MET A 49 -1.71 -6.61 -14.47
CA MET A 49 -0.87 -6.25 -13.33
C MET A 49 -1.09 -4.80 -12.87
N LEU A 50 -1.32 -3.87 -13.81
CA LEU A 50 -1.67 -2.48 -13.54
C LEU A 50 -3.05 -2.37 -12.87
N MET A 51 -4.05 -3.14 -13.34
CA MET A 51 -5.35 -3.21 -12.66
C MET A 51 -5.22 -3.75 -11.23
N PHE A 52 -4.41 -4.79 -11.03
CA PHE A 52 -4.14 -5.33 -9.69
C PHE A 52 -3.45 -4.30 -8.76
N TYR A 53 -2.45 -3.56 -9.28
CA TYR A 53 -1.81 -2.46 -8.56
C TYR A 53 -2.79 -1.33 -8.23
N GLY A 54 -3.64 -0.95 -9.20
CA GLY A 54 -4.68 0.06 -9.03
C GLY A 54 -5.64 -0.30 -7.90
N VAL A 55 -6.21 -1.50 -7.90
CA VAL A 55 -7.10 -1.98 -6.82
C VAL A 55 -6.35 -2.04 -5.48
N ALA A 56 -5.10 -2.50 -5.48
CA ALA A 56 -4.27 -2.62 -4.29
C ALA A 56 -3.94 -1.27 -3.63
N CYS A 57 -3.73 -0.21 -4.42
CA CYS A 57 -3.40 1.13 -3.96
C CYS A 57 -4.64 2.01 -3.74
N LEU A 58 -5.57 2.03 -4.69
CA LEU A 58 -6.79 2.87 -4.65
C LEU A 58 -7.86 2.32 -3.70
N GLY A 59 -7.93 0.99 -3.56
CA GLY A 59 -8.89 0.31 -2.68
C GLY A 59 -8.50 0.32 -1.20
N SER A 60 -7.27 0.74 -0.86
CA SER A 60 -6.85 0.91 0.54
C SER A 60 -7.17 2.30 1.09
N ARG A 61 -7.65 2.37 2.35
CA ARG A 61 -7.63 3.63 3.13
C ARG A 61 -6.18 3.93 3.51
N LEU A 62 -5.53 4.81 2.75
CA LEU A 62 -4.13 5.19 2.93
C LEU A 62 -4.01 6.43 3.83
N LYS A 63 -3.06 6.44 4.77
CA LYS A 63 -2.74 7.63 5.58
C LYS A 63 -1.39 8.22 5.17
N VAL A 64 -1.19 9.51 5.46
CA VAL A 64 0.05 10.26 5.14
C VAL A 64 1.32 9.57 5.70
N ALA A 65 1.21 8.93 6.86
CA ALA A 65 2.32 8.18 7.45
C ALA A 65 2.79 6.96 6.62
N ASP A 66 1.95 6.46 5.69
CA ASP A 66 2.26 5.31 4.84
C ASP A 66 2.98 5.71 3.54
N VAL A 67 3.11 7.01 3.26
CA VAL A 67 3.58 7.53 1.97
C VAL A 67 4.97 7.00 1.61
N ASN A 68 5.92 7.01 2.56
CA ASN A 68 7.28 6.53 2.31
C ASN A 68 7.35 5.02 2.03
N ARG A 69 6.53 4.23 2.72
CA ARG A 69 6.48 2.76 2.54
C ARG A 69 5.80 2.40 1.23
N LEU A 70 4.74 3.13 0.86
CA LEU A 70 4.08 2.93 -0.42
C LEU A 70 4.99 3.37 -1.56
N ASN A 71 5.69 4.50 -1.46
CA ASN A 71 6.67 4.93 -2.47
C ASN A 71 7.72 3.85 -2.75
N LYS A 72 8.14 3.09 -1.73
CA LYS A 72 9.02 1.91 -1.92
C LYS A 72 8.34 0.78 -2.71
N PHE A 73 7.06 0.53 -2.45
CA PHE A 73 6.24 -0.43 -3.21
C PHE A 73 6.02 0.02 -4.67
N ILE A 74 5.71 1.30 -4.90
CA ILE A 74 5.54 1.90 -6.24
C ILE A 74 6.83 1.74 -7.04
N ARG A 75 7.98 2.07 -6.45
CA ARG A 75 9.30 1.89 -7.09
C ARG A 75 9.58 0.43 -7.44
N GLY A 76 9.29 -0.49 -6.52
CA GLY A 76 9.46 -1.93 -6.76
C GLY A 76 8.54 -2.46 -7.88
N THR A 77 7.31 -1.97 -7.94
CA THR A 77 6.32 -2.34 -8.95
C THR A 77 6.67 -1.74 -10.31
N GLY A 78 7.10 -0.49 -10.36
CA GLY A 78 7.58 0.17 -11.58
C GLY A 78 8.81 -0.51 -12.17
N SER A 79 9.75 -0.95 -11.32
CA SER A 79 10.89 -1.78 -11.73
C SER A 79 10.43 -3.13 -12.32
N VAL A 80 9.39 -3.75 -11.75
CA VAL A 80 8.82 -5.00 -12.26
C VAL A 80 8.12 -4.82 -13.61
N LEU A 81 7.42 -3.71 -13.79
CA LEU A 81 6.67 -3.42 -15.01
C LEU A 81 7.51 -2.76 -16.11
N SER A 82 8.73 -2.33 -15.77
CA SER A 82 9.57 -1.45 -16.59
C SER A 82 8.83 -0.16 -16.98
N LEU A 83 8.13 0.44 -16.01
CA LEU A 83 7.33 1.66 -16.17
C LEU A 83 7.62 2.65 -15.05
N ARG A 84 7.58 3.95 -15.36
CA ARG A 84 7.44 4.99 -14.34
C ARG A 84 5.97 5.07 -13.94
N LEU A 85 5.67 4.54 -12.76
CA LEU A 85 4.35 4.69 -12.15
C LEU A 85 4.24 6.06 -11.49
N GLU A 86 3.05 6.66 -11.55
CA GLU A 86 2.75 7.92 -10.87
C GLU A 86 3.03 7.80 -9.36
N THR A 87 3.56 8.88 -8.78
CA THR A 87 3.85 8.92 -7.35
C THR A 87 2.56 8.87 -6.54
N LEU A 88 2.66 8.44 -5.29
CA LEU A 88 1.48 8.38 -4.43
C LEU A 88 0.82 9.76 -4.27
N GLU A 89 1.60 10.84 -4.21
CA GLU A 89 1.06 12.22 -4.14
C GLU A 89 0.14 12.52 -5.32
N MET A 90 0.59 12.25 -6.56
CA MET A 90 -0.23 12.49 -7.76
C MET A 90 -1.53 11.68 -7.75
N VAL A 91 -1.46 10.43 -7.26
CA VAL A 91 -2.64 9.55 -7.16
C VAL A 91 -3.61 10.03 -6.08
N LEU A 92 -3.10 10.52 -4.95
CA LEU A 92 -3.91 11.07 -3.85
C LEU A 92 -4.55 12.41 -4.24
N GLU A 93 -3.81 13.30 -4.90
CA GLU A 93 -4.33 14.57 -5.43
C GLU A 93 -5.48 14.33 -6.40
N LYS A 94 -5.32 13.41 -7.37
CA LYS A 94 -6.40 13.03 -8.29
C LYS A 94 -7.64 12.50 -7.58
N LYS A 95 -7.48 11.82 -6.45
CA LYS A 95 -8.59 11.28 -5.63
C LYS A 95 -9.23 12.36 -4.75
N MET A 96 -8.49 13.39 -4.35
CA MET A 96 -9.03 14.54 -3.61
C MET A 96 -9.79 15.51 -4.52
N LEU A 97 -9.44 15.55 -5.80
CA LEU A 97 -10.05 16.41 -6.83
C LEU A 97 -11.24 15.76 -7.57
N SER A 98 -11.58 14.50 -7.28
CA SER A 98 -12.76 13.77 -7.81
C SER A 98 -13.87 13.65 -6.78
#